data_AF-A0A7S3I1U6-F1
#
_entry.id   AF-A0A7S3I1U6-F1
#
_cell.length_a   1.000
_cell.length_b   1.000
_cell.length_c   1.000
_cell.angle_alpha   90.00
_cell.angle_beta   90.00
_cell.angle_gamma   90.00
#
_symmetry.space_group_name_H-M   'P 1'
#
loop_
_entity.id
_entity.type
_entity.pdbx_description
1 polymer ?
#
loop_
_entity_poly.entity_id
_entity_poly.type
_entity_poly.pdbx_seq_one_letter_code
_entity_poly.pdbx_strand_id
1 'polypeptide(L)'
;MNMWTRSIRELLQKLRDTVPKEGILGEVHYWRDLARVLDAISKELKQSFVETSLQILAQHESDAVLQTDVAKFYGEKEKVNKGNKEAQWNHKYMKILESPVQTIERAEDLKAIQMNVGILMKTLHNIFLSSRFYKETRMVSFLDRLLQTITQ
;
A
#
# COMPACT_ATOMS: atom_id res chain seq x y z
N MET A 1 -0.72 24.45 -9.58
CA MET A 1 -0.11 23.54 -8.58
C MET A 1 -0.98 23.29 -7.36
N ASN A 2 -1.55 24.32 -6.71
CA ASN A 2 -2.30 24.15 -5.45
C ASN A 2 -3.45 23.12 -5.49
N MET A 3 -4.17 22.99 -6.62
CA MET A 3 -5.21 21.95 -6.75
C MET A 3 -4.63 20.53 -6.75
N TRP A 4 -3.57 20.25 -7.52
CA TRP A 4 -2.95 18.93 -7.54
C TRP A 4 -2.30 18.56 -6.20
N THR A 5 -1.56 19.49 -5.59
CA THR A 5 -0.96 19.26 -4.27
C THR A 5 -2.04 19.00 -3.21
N ARG A 6 -3.17 19.73 -3.27
CA ARG A 6 -4.30 19.53 -2.37
C ARG A 6 -4.98 18.18 -2.60
N SER A 7 -5.28 17.82 -3.85
CA SER A 7 -5.88 16.53 -4.18
C SER A 7 -5.00 15.35 -3.75
N ILE A 8 -3.68 15.41 -3.98
CA ILE A 8 -2.73 14.39 -3.54
C ILE A 8 -2.73 14.29 -2.02
N ARG A 9 -2.67 15.42 -1.30
CA ARG A 9 -2.68 15.42 0.17
C ARG A 9 -3.99 14.91 0.75
N GLU A 10 -5.13 15.32 0.18
CA GLU A 10 -6.45 14.84 0.61
C GLU A 10 -6.60 13.34 0.36
N LEU A 11 -6.11 12.82 -0.77
CA LEU A 11 -6.06 11.38 -1.04
C LEU A 11 -5.12 10.64 -0.08
N LEU A 12 -3.91 11.14 0.14
CA LEU A 12 -2.97 10.53 1.09
C LEU A 12 -3.51 10.56 2.52
N GLN A 13 -4.22 11.62 2.90
CA GLN A 13 -4.87 11.73 4.21
C GLN A 13 -6.02 10.71 4.34
N LYS A 14 -6.92 10.63 3.34
CA LYS A 14 -7.98 9.62 3.32
C LYS A 14 -7.43 8.19 3.34
N LEU A 15 -6.30 7.94 2.69
CA LEU A 15 -5.62 6.65 2.70
C LEU A 15 -4.97 6.33 4.05
N ARG A 16 -4.50 7.36 4.79
CA ARG A 16 -4.03 7.20 6.17
C ARG A 16 -5.17 6.81 7.11
N ASP A 17 -6.36 7.35 6.87
CA ASP A 17 -7.54 7.14 7.71
C ASP A 17 -8.27 5.82 7.37
N THR A 18 -7.99 5.20 6.23
CA THR A 18 -8.45 3.83 5.93
C THR A 18 -7.69 2.81 6.75
N VAL A 19 -8.31 2.30 7.81
CA VAL A 19 -7.85 1.14 8.57
C VAL A 19 -8.33 -0.14 7.85
N PRO A 20 -7.52 -1.22 7.79
CA PRO A 20 -8.02 -2.49 7.29
C PRO A 20 -9.27 -2.93 8.03
N LYS A 21 -10.25 -3.48 7.30
CA LYS A 21 -11.41 -4.14 7.93
C LYS A 21 -10.94 -5.31 8.79
N GLU A 22 -11.76 -5.73 9.74
CA GLU A 22 -11.47 -6.89 10.57
C GLU A 22 -11.20 -8.15 9.73
N GLY A 23 -10.34 -9.03 10.25
CA GLY A 23 -9.89 -10.25 9.58
C GLY A 23 -8.76 -10.02 8.57
N ILE A 24 -8.10 -11.12 8.17
CA ILE A 24 -6.94 -11.05 7.26
C ILE A 24 -7.36 -10.64 5.85
N LEU A 25 -8.53 -11.06 5.38
CA LEU A 25 -9.06 -10.64 4.08
C LEU A 25 -9.30 -9.12 4.02
N GLY A 26 -9.57 -8.48 5.16
CA GLY A 26 -9.64 -7.03 5.28
C GLY A 26 -8.33 -6.35 4.89
N GLU A 27 -7.18 -6.92 5.25
CA GLU A 27 -5.87 -6.41 4.82
C GLU A 27 -5.58 -6.66 3.34
N VAL A 28 -5.99 -7.81 2.82
CA VAL A 28 -5.87 -8.11 1.38
C VAL A 28 -6.59 -7.03 0.57
N HIS A 29 -7.82 -6.71 0.95
CA HIS A 29 -8.61 -5.66 0.30
C HIS A 29 -8.00 -4.27 0.48
N TYR A 30 -7.55 -3.93 1.69
CA TYR A 30 -6.88 -2.66 1.96
C TYR A 30 -5.69 -2.45 1.02
N TRP A 31 -4.78 -3.43 0.93
CA TRP A 31 -3.60 -3.29 0.07
C TRP A 31 -3.93 -3.27 -1.42
N ARG A 32 -4.95 -4.01 -1.85
CA ARG A 32 -5.46 -3.96 -3.23
C ARG A 32 -5.94 -2.56 -3.58
N ASP A 33 -6.78 -1.98 -2.72
CA ASP A 33 -7.43 -0.70 -2.99
C ASP A 33 -6.40 0.44 -2.90
N LEU A 34 -5.52 0.42 -1.90
CA LEU A 34 -4.41 1.37 -1.76
C LEU A 34 -3.45 1.32 -2.96
N ALA A 35 -3.05 0.12 -3.40
CA ALA A 35 -2.17 -0.03 -4.56
C ALA A 35 -2.81 0.52 -5.84
N ARG A 36 -4.13 0.30 -6.02
CA ARG A 36 -4.88 0.82 -7.18
C ARG A 36 -4.96 2.35 -7.18
N VAL A 37 -5.25 2.95 -6.03
CA VAL A 37 -5.34 4.42 -5.90
C VAL A 37 -3.98 5.07 -6.14
N LEU A 38 -2.92 4.57 -5.48
CA LEU A 38 -1.58 5.11 -5.66
C LEU A 38 -1.03 4.91 -7.07
N ASP A 39 -1.38 3.82 -7.75
CA ASP A 39 -1.03 3.61 -9.16
C ASP A 39 -1.72 4.62 -10.07
N ALA A 40 -3.02 4.89 -9.86
CA ALA A 40 -3.76 5.91 -10.61
C ALA A 40 -3.13 7.31 -10.43
N ILE A 41 -2.83 7.71 -9.20
CA ILE A 41 -2.18 9.01 -8.91
C ILE A 41 -0.76 9.04 -9.54
N SER A 42 0.01 7.96 -9.40
CA SER A 42 1.36 7.89 -9.99
C SER A 42 1.32 8.01 -11.52
N LYS A 43 0.29 7.45 -12.18
CA LYS A 43 0.07 7.60 -13.63
C LYS A 43 -0.33 9.02 -14.01
N GLU A 44 -1.22 9.65 -13.24
CA GLU A 44 -1.61 11.06 -13.46
C GLU A 44 -0.40 11.99 -13.36
N LEU A 45 0.45 11.80 -12.34
CA LEU A 45 1.68 12.58 -12.13
C LEU A 45 2.77 12.40 -13.21
N LYS A 46 2.62 11.37 -14.06
CA LYS A 46 3.51 11.06 -15.19
C LYS A 46 2.92 11.51 -16.53
N GLN A 47 1.72 12.11 -16.55
CA GLN A 47 1.18 12.65 -17.79
C GLN A 47 2.10 13.76 -18.32
N SER A 48 2.31 13.76 -19.65
CA SER A 48 3.18 14.73 -20.31
C SER A 48 2.82 16.17 -19.97
N PHE A 49 1.53 16.48 -19.90
CA PHE A 49 1.04 17.81 -19.49
C PHE A 49 1.55 18.24 -18.11
N VAL A 50 1.56 17.34 -17.12
CA VAL A 50 2.04 17.62 -15.76
C VAL A 50 3.55 17.89 -15.80
N GLU A 51 4.30 17.05 -16.51
CA GLU A 51 5.77 17.17 -16.58
C GLU A 51 6.21 18.42 -17.33
N THR A 52 5.59 18.73 -18.47
CA THR A 52 5.84 19.96 -19.23
C THR A 52 5.47 21.20 -18.41
N SER A 53 4.33 21.18 -17.71
CA SER A 53 3.95 22.30 -16.84
C SER A 53 4.98 22.53 -15.73
N LEU A 54 5.48 21.46 -15.10
CA LEU A 54 6.52 21.58 -14.06
C LEU A 54 7.86 22.08 -14.63
N GLN A 55 8.23 21.68 -15.84
CA GLN A 55 9.45 22.16 -16.49
C GLN A 55 9.37 23.65 -16.84
N ILE A 56 8.25 24.10 -17.41
CA ILE A 56 8.03 25.52 -17.72
C ILE A 56 8.08 26.36 -16.44
N LEU A 57 7.40 25.90 -15.37
CA LEU A 57 7.41 26.58 -14.09
C LEU A 57 8.82 26.58 -13.45
N ALA A 58 9.59 25.51 -13.61
CA ALA A 58 10.96 25.45 -13.10
C ALA A 58 11.92 26.42 -13.80
N GLN A 59 11.67 26.80 -15.06
CA GLN A 59 12.52 27.73 -15.82
C GLN A 59 12.37 29.19 -15.40
N HIS A 60 11.32 29.55 -14.66
CA HIS A 60 11.15 30.89 -14.09
C HIS A 60 11.94 31.02 -12.79
N GLU A 61 13.26 31.20 -12.90
CA GLU A 61 14.19 31.32 -11.76
C GLU A 61 13.99 32.62 -10.94
N SER A 62 13.38 33.63 -11.52
CA SER A 62 13.20 34.96 -10.90
C SER A 62 12.12 35.01 -9.81
N ASP A 63 11.29 33.97 -9.67
CA ASP A 63 10.25 33.89 -8.64
C ASP A 63 10.58 32.83 -7.58
N ALA A 64 11.12 33.29 -6.44
CA ALA A 64 11.52 32.43 -5.33
C ALA A 64 10.35 31.66 -4.70
N VAL A 65 9.12 32.21 -4.75
CA VAL A 65 7.92 31.55 -4.22
C VAL A 65 7.54 30.39 -5.13
N LEU A 66 7.55 30.63 -6.44
CA LEU A 66 7.28 29.61 -7.45
C LEU A 66 8.26 28.43 -7.36
N GLN A 67 9.56 28.71 -7.23
CA GLN A 67 10.60 27.68 -7.09
C GLN A 67 10.41 26.82 -5.85
N THR A 68 10.03 27.45 -4.72
CA THR A 68 9.73 26.74 -3.48
C THR A 68 8.55 25.79 -3.64
N ASP A 69 7.51 26.20 -4.34
CA ASP A 69 6.32 25.36 -4.55
C ASP A 69 6.57 24.23 -5.57
N VAL A 70 7.40 24.47 -6.58
CA VAL A 70 7.84 23.43 -7.52
C VAL A 70 8.65 22.37 -6.78
N ALA A 71 9.59 22.78 -5.92
CA ALA A 71 10.39 21.85 -5.11
C ALA A 71 9.51 21.01 -4.15
N LYS A 72 8.53 21.63 -3.49
CA LYS A 72 7.55 20.90 -2.66
C LYS A 72 6.77 19.88 -3.49
N PHE A 73 6.33 20.25 -4.69
CA PHE A 73 5.59 19.35 -5.57
C PHE A 73 6.42 18.13 -5.98
N TYR A 74 7.69 18.32 -6.34
CA TYR A 74 8.60 17.20 -6.62
C TYR A 74 8.78 16.28 -5.40
N GLY A 75 8.89 16.85 -4.20
CA GLY A 75 8.93 16.08 -2.96
C GLY A 75 7.68 15.21 -2.75
N GLU A 76 6.49 15.76 -2.98
CA GLU A 76 5.23 15.00 -2.89
C GLU A 76 5.11 13.94 -4.00
N LYS A 77 5.52 14.24 -5.25
CA LYS A 77 5.57 13.27 -6.36
C LYS A 77 6.46 12.07 -6.00
N GLU A 78 7.62 12.31 -5.39
CA GLU A 78 8.53 11.23 -4.99
C GLU A 78 7.95 10.39 -3.85
N LYS A 79 7.29 11.01 -2.85
CA LYS A 79 6.58 10.27 -1.79
C LYS A 79 5.50 9.35 -2.36
N VAL A 80 4.68 9.85 -3.29
CA VAL A 80 3.65 9.04 -3.96
C VAL A 80 4.28 7.88 -4.71
N ASN A 81 5.37 8.10 -5.44
CA ASN A 81 6.05 7.04 -6.18
C ASN A 81 6.63 5.95 -5.27
N LYS A 82 7.25 6.34 -4.15
CA LYS A 82 7.75 5.39 -3.13
C LYS A 82 6.60 4.61 -2.49
N GLY A 83 5.55 5.29 -2.08
CA GLY A 83 4.35 4.68 -1.51
C GLY A 83 3.68 3.71 -2.49
N ASN A 84 3.56 4.08 -3.77
CA ASN A 84 3.00 3.21 -4.80
C ASN A 84 3.81 1.91 -4.93
N LYS A 85 5.15 2.01 -5.01
CA LYS A 85 6.02 0.82 -5.09
C LYS A 85 5.83 -0.10 -3.88
N GLU A 86 5.78 0.45 -2.67
CA GLU A 86 5.56 -0.33 -1.45
C GLU A 86 4.17 -0.99 -1.43
N ALA A 87 3.12 -0.24 -1.77
CA ALA A 87 1.76 -0.75 -1.83
C ALA A 87 1.59 -1.88 -2.86
N GLN A 88 2.24 -1.76 -4.03
CA GLN A 88 2.25 -2.81 -5.06
C GLN A 88 2.90 -4.10 -4.54
N TRP A 89 4.03 -4.01 -3.83
CA TRP A 89 4.68 -5.19 -3.23
C TRP A 89 3.83 -5.81 -2.12
N ASN A 90 3.30 -5.00 -1.20
CA ASN A 90 2.46 -5.50 -0.13
C ASN A 90 1.17 -6.13 -0.67
N HIS A 91 0.56 -5.55 -1.72
CA HIS A 91 -0.58 -6.18 -2.39
C HIS A 91 -0.21 -7.55 -2.97
N LYS A 92 0.94 -7.68 -3.63
CA LYS A 92 1.41 -8.98 -4.13
C LYS A 92 1.58 -10.00 -3.01
N TYR A 93 2.18 -9.61 -1.90
CA TYR A 93 2.32 -10.47 -0.73
C TYR A 93 0.97 -10.93 -0.19
N MET A 94 0.05 -9.99 0.04
CA MET A 94 -1.29 -10.30 0.54
C MET A 94 -2.09 -11.18 -0.44
N LYS A 95 -1.93 -10.97 -1.74
CA LYS A 95 -2.60 -11.77 -2.77
C LYS A 95 -2.20 -13.25 -2.71
N ILE A 96 -0.95 -13.54 -2.35
CA ILE A 96 -0.47 -14.92 -2.17
C ILE A 96 -1.10 -15.56 -0.92
N LEU A 97 -1.31 -14.77 0.14
CA LEU A 97 -1.93 -15.24 1.38
C LEU A 97 -3.44 -15.46 1.26
N GLU A 98 -4.10 -14.78 0.32
CA GLU A 98 -5.56 -14.78 0.18
C GLU A 98 -6.16 -16.19 0.06
N SER A 99 -5.62 -17.03 -0.82
CA SER A 99 -6.17 -18.38 -1.06
C SER A 99 -6.02 -19.31 0.15
N PRO A 100 -4.85 -19.43 0.79
CA PRO A 100 -4.70 -20.20 2.02
C PRO A 100 -5.62 -19.70 3.16
N VAL A 101 -5.75 -18.38 3.31
CA VAL A 101 -6.63 -17.77 4.34
C VAL A 101 -8.10 -18.11 4.08
N GLN A 102 -8.57 -17.95 2.85
CA GLN A 102 -9.95 -18.32 2.49
C GLN A 102 -10.23 -19.81 2.71
N THR A 103 -9.22 -20.66 2.52
CA THR A 103 -9.36 -22.10 2.75
C THR A 103 -9.49 -22.39 4.25
N ILE A 104 -8.74 -21.70 5.10
CA ILE A 104 -8.84 -21.82 6.56
C ILE A 104 -10.19 -21.29 7.07
N GLU A 105 -10.62 -20.11 6.62
CA GLU A 105 -11.90 -19.51 7.03
C GLU A 105 -13.13 -20.37 6.69
N ARG A 106 -13.01 -21.26 5.70
CA ARG A 106 -14.10 -22.13 5.22
C ARG A 106 -13.88 -23.60 5.58
N ALA A 107 -12.81 -23.92 6.28
CA ALA A 107 -12.47 -25.31 6.57
C ALA A 107 -13.44 -25.87 7.63
N GLU A 108 -14.07 -27.00 7.30
CA GLU A 108 -14.90 -27.77 8.25
C GLU A 108 -14.09 -28.85 8.98
N ASP A 109 -12.88 -29.16 8.48
CA ASP A 109 -11.99 -30.16 9.07
C ASP A 109 -10.63 -29.59 9.49
N LEU A 110 -10.08 -30.16 10.56
CA LEU A 110 -8.81 -29.72 11.14
C LEU A 110 -7.61 -30.01 10.22
N LYS A 111 -7.75 -30.98 9.31
CA LYS A 111 -6.68 -31.41 8.40
C LYS A 111 -6.41 -30.35 7.34
N ALA A 112 -7.45 -29.75 6.77
CA ALA A 112 -7.36 -28.65 5.83
C ALA A 112 -6.73 -27.42 6.48
N ILE A 113 -7.10 -27.12 7.73
CA ILE A 113 -6.49 -26.04 8.52
C ILE A 113 -4.99 -26.30 8.70
N GLN A 114 -4.61 -27.47 9.21
CA GLN A 114 -3.21 -27.82 9.48
C GLN A 114 -2.32 -27.70 8.24
N MET A 115 -2.80 -28.20 7.09
CA MET A 115 -2.03 -28.15 5.84
C MET A 115 -1.83 -26.70 5.35
N ASN A 116 -2.87 -25.87 5.41
CA ASN A 116 -2.81 -24.48 4.94
C ASN A 116 -2.03 -23.57 5.90
N VAL A 117 -2.09 -23.81 7.21
CA VAL A 117 -1.25 -23.09 8.19
C VAL A 117 0.23 -23.31 7.90
N GLY A 118 0.64 -24.54 7.57
CA GLY A 118 2.03 -24.83 7.21
C GLY A 118 2.51 -24.05 5.97
N ILE A 119 1.65 -23.91 4.96
CA ILE A 119 1.93 -23.11 3.75
C ILE A 119 1.98 -21.61 4.09
N LEU A 120 1.05 -21.14 4.93
CA LEU A 120 1.00 -19.75 5.39
C LEU A 120 2.25 -19.35 6.15
N MET A 121 2.70 -20.17 7.10
CA MET A 121 3.89 -19.85 7.90
C MET A 121 5.15 -19.71 7.04
N LYS A 122 5.32 -20.57 6.01
CA LYS A 122 6.42 -20.43 5.05
C LYS A 122 6.32 -19.13 4.25
N THR A 123 5.13 -18.80 3.78
CA THR A 123 4.89 -17.56 3.02
C THR A 123 5.11 -16.32 3.89
N LEU A 124 4.61 -16.34 5.12
CA LEU A 124 4.77 -15.25 6.10
C LEU A 124 6.23 -15.06 6.50
N HIS A 125 7.01 -16.13 6.63
CA HIS A 125 8.45 -16.03 6.85
C HIS A 125 9.14 -15.30 5.68
N ASN A 126 8.81 -15.66 4.43
CA ASN A 126 9.37 -14.98 3.26
C ASN A 126 8.97 -13.50 3.20
N ILE A 127 7.72 -13.18 3.56
CA ILE A 127 7.23 -11.80 3.67
C ILE A 127 7.97 -11.06 4.79
N PHE A 128 8.18 -11.69 5.93
CA PHE A 128 8.92 -11.10 7.06
C PHE A 128 10.36 -10.76 6.66
N LEU A 129 11.02 -11.58 5.85
CA LEU A 129 12.37 -11.29 5.36
C LEU A 129 12.37 -10.17 4.32
N SER A 130 11.43 -10.21 3.37
CA SER A 130 11.46 -9.37 2.15
C SER A 130 10.76 -8.01 2.31
N SER A 131 9.66 -7.95 3.06
CA SER A 131 8.88 -6.73 3.23
C SER A 131 9.57 -5.76 4.20
N ARG A 132 9.57 -4.48 3.86
CA ARG A 132 9.95 -3.39 4.79
C ARG A 132 8.78 -3.00 5.70
N PHE A 133 7.56 -3.30 5.30
CA PHE A 133 6.34 -2.92 6.02
C PHE A 133 5.99 -3.94 7.10
N TYR A 134 6.05 -5.23 6.80
CA TYR A 134 5.68 -6.31 7.71
C TYR A 134 6.88 -6.76 8.55
N LYS A 135 7.29 -5.88 9.48
CA LYS A 135 8.34 -6.17 10.48
C LYS A 135 7.75 -6.17 11.90
N GLU A 136 8.37 -6.97 12.76
CA GLU A 136 8.13 -7.02 14.21
C GLU A 136 6.65 -6.90 14.58
N THR A 137 6.24 -5.77 15.15
CA THR A 137 4.90 -5.46 15.67
C THR A 137 3.78 -5.72 14.65
N ARG A 138 4.01 -5.40 13.38
CA ARG A 138 3.00 -5.61 12.32
C ARG A 138 2.86 -7.07 11.95
N MET A 139 3.95 -7.84 11.98
CA MET A 139 3.89 -9.28 11.75
C MET A 139 3.22 -9.99 12.93
N VAL A 140 3.51 -9.57 14.17
CA VAL A 140 2.83 -10.09 15.37
C VAL A 140 1.33 -9.81 15.30
N SER A 141 0.92 -8.57 15.03
CA SER A 141 -0.48 -8.20 14.87
C SER A 141 -1.18 -8.93 13.71
N PHE A 142 -0.45 -9.27 12.64
CA PHE A 142 -0.95 -10.13 11.57
C PHE A 142 -1.22 -11.56 12.05
N LEU A 143 -0.25 -12.15 12.75
CA LEU A 143 -0.34 -13.51 13.28
C LEU A 143 -1.45 -13.63 14.34
N ASP A 144 -1.63 -12.63 15.20
CA ASP A 144 -2.71 -12.63 16.19
C ASP A 144 -4.09 -12.70 15.52
N ARG A 145 -4.30 -11.93 14.44
CA ARG A 145 -5.53 -12.01 13.64
C ARG A 145 -5.69 -13.33 12.93
N LEU A 146 -4.60 -13.94 12.43
CA LEU A 146 -4.65 -15.29 11.85
C LEU A 146 -5.10 -16.32 12.86
N LEU A 147 -4.56 -16.26 14.07
CA LEU A 147 -4.92 -17.17 15.15
C LEU A 147 -6.38 -17.00 15.54
N GLN A 148 -6.87 -15.76 15.64
CA GLN A 148 -8.29 -15.49 15.89
C GLN A 148 -9.19 -16.16 14.85
N THR A 149 -8.83 -16.11 13.57
CA THR A 149 -9.56 -16.78 12.49
C THR A 149 -9.56 -18.31 12.61
N ILE A 150 -8.50 -18.90 13.15
CA ILE A 150 -8.40 -20.36 13.34
C ILE A 150 -9.18 -20.83 14.59
N THR A 151 -9.31 -19.96 15.59
CA THR A 151 -9.96 -20.30 16.89
C THR A 151 -11.45 -19.96 16.95
N GLN A 152 -11.99 -19.27 15.95
CA GLN A 152 -13.44 -19.04 15.78
C GLN A 152 -14.10 -20.27 15.16
#